data_AF-A0A8H9UY05-F1
#
_entry.id   AF-A0A8H9UY05-F1
#
_cell.length_a   1.000
_cell.length_b   1.000
_cell.length_c   1.000
_cell.angle_alpha   90.00
_cell.angle_beta   90.00
_cell.angle_gamma   90.00
#
_symmetry.space_group_name_H-M   'P 1'
#
loop_
_entity.id
_entity.type
_entity.pdbx_description
1 polymer ?
#
loop_
_entity_poly.entity_id
_entity_poly.type
_entity_poly.pdbx_seq_one_letter_code
_entity_poly.pdbx_strand_id
1 'polypeptide(L)'
;MFFIGIFGIENKQKEIKQLENIYCKTCSTRTMGTLIKSYEYFHIFFIPIFRWNEKYYVMCKRCNSIYEISKEKEKAIENGEINEVNLDDMTLIQEGQVYGKRAVKKVCPNCGKTVEGDYNYCPYCGSKI
;
A
#
# COMPACT_ATOMS: atom_id res chain seq x y z
N MET A 1 24.13 -1.31 34.65
CA MET A 1 23.09 -0.75 33.75
C MET A 1 22.30 -1.93 33.20
N PHE A 2 21.12 -2.19 33.75
CA PHE A 2 20.35 -3.41 33.47
C PHE A 2 19.61 -3.26 32.13
N PHE A 3 19.90 -4.14 31.16
CA PHE A 3 19.13 -4.30 29.93
C PHE A 3 17.82 -5.03 30.24
N ILE A 4 16.85 -4.31 30.80
CA ILE A 4 15.49 -4.80 30.99
C ILE A 4 14.78 -4.69 29.64
N GLY A 5 14.62 -5.84 28.97
CA GLY A 5 13.63 -6.05 27.92
C GLY A 5 14.05 -5.76 26.48
N ILE A 6 14.84 -6.65 25.85
CA ILE A 6 15.04 -6.66 24.38
C ILE A 6 13.90 -7.45 23.70
N PHE A 7 12.66 -7.24 24.16
CA PHE A 7 11.47 -7.84 23.60
C PHE A 7 10.55 -6.76 23.04
N GLY A 8 9.89 -7.06 21.93
CA GLY A 8 9.13 -6.07 21.18
C GLY A 8 8.20 -6.70 20.16
N ILE A 9 7.22 -5.91 19.71
CA ILE A 9 6.33 -6.24 18.60
C ILE A 9 6.79 -5.42 17.40
N GLU A 10 7.05 -6.10 16.29
CA GLU A 10 7.43 -5.46 15.03
C GLU A 10 6.53 -5.92 13.89
N ASN A 11 6.45 -5.11 12.84
CA ASN A 11 5.77 -5.45 11.60
C ASN A 11 6.79 -5.88 10.55
N LYS A 12 6.52 -6.97 9.83
CA LYS A 12 7.37 -7.47 8.75
C LYS A 12 6.56 -7.70 7.48
N GLN A 13 7.09 -7.21 6.36
CA GLN A 13 6.55 -7.44 5.04
C GLN A 13 7.44 -8.40 4.25
N LYS A 14 6.82 -9.32 3.50
CA LYS A 14 7.50 -10.30 2.67
C LYS A 14 6.81 -10.40 1.32
N GLU A 15 7.56 -10.22 0.24
CA GLU A 15 7.08 -10.52 -1.10
C GLU A 15 6.96 -12.04 -1.28
N ILE A 16 5.78 -12.50 -1.70
CA ILE A 16 5.46 -13.93 -1.86
C ILE A 16 5.65 -14.36 -3.31
N LYS A 17 4.94 -13.70 -4.24
CA LYS A 17 4.98 -14.03 -5.66
C LYS A 17 4.59 -12.83 -6.52
N GLN A 18 5.00 -12.87 -7.78
CA GLN A 18 4.43 -12.01 -8.80
C GLN A 18 3.16 -12.65 -9.35
N LEU A 19 2.13 -11.83 -9.53
CA LEU A 19 0.85 -12.21 -10.08
C LEU A 19 0.73 -11.56 -11.45
N GLU A 20 0.49 -12.39 -12.45
CA GLU A 20 0.23 -11.94 -13.81
C GLU A 20 -1.25 -11.60 -13.95
N ASN A 21 -1.57 -10.63 -14.81
CA ASN A 21 -2.95 -10.35 -15.23
C ASN A 21 -3.91 -9.86 -14.12
N ILE A 22 -3.41 -9.09 -13.13
CA ILE A 22 -4.27 -8.44 -12.12
C ILE A 22 -4.96 -7.23 -12.72
N TYR A 23 -6.28 -7.13 -12.56
CA TYR A 23 -6.99 -5.91 -12.91
C TYR A 23 -6.80 -4.84 -11.82
N CYS A 24 -6.23 -3.71 -12.20
CA CYS A 24 -6.05 -2.58 -11.30
C CYS A 24 -7.21 -1.59 -11.47
N LYS A 25 -8.02 -1.37 -10.42
CA LYS A 25 -9.10 -0.36 -10.40
C LYS A 25 -8.59 1.07 -10.66
N THR A 26 -7.33 1.36 -10.31
CA THR A 26 -6.71 2.69 -10.49
C THR A 26 -6.16 2.90 -11.90
N CYS A 27 -5.64 1.87 -12.56
CA CYS A 27 -5.17 1.94 -13.95
C CYS A 27 -6.26 1.62 -14.97
N SER A 28 -7.35 0.99 -14.54
CA SER A 28 -8.40 0.39 -15.39
C SER A 28 -7.85 -0.60 -16.43
N THR A 29 -6.67 -1.16 -16.19
CA THR A 29 -5.98 -2.11 -17.08
C THR A 29 -5.52 -3.34 -16.30
N ARG A 30 -5.46 -4.48 -16.99
CA ARG A 30 -4.77 -5.67 -16.52
C ARG A 30 -3.25 -5.47 -16.57
N THR A 31 -2.57 -5.75 -15.47
CA THR A 31 -1.14 -5.49 -15.29
C THR A 31 -0.54 -6.52 -14.34
N MET A 32 0.79 -6.55 -14.25
CA MET A 32 1.49 -7.32 -13.24
C MET A 32 1.32 -6.67 -11.86
N GLY A 33 1.22 -7.51 -10.83
CA GLY A 33 1.25 -7.07 -9.44
C GLY A 33 2.11 -7.97 -8.57
N THR A 34 2.48 -7.46 -7.40
CA THR A 34 3.31 -8.15 -6.42
C THR A 34 2.44 -8.51 -5.23
N LEU A 35 2.39 -9.80 -4.86
CA LEU A 35 1.72 -10.26 -3.66
C LEU A 35 2.67 -10.08 -2.47
N ILE A 36 2.23 -9.33 -1.47
CA ILE A 36 2.99 -8.97 -0.27
C ILE A 36 2.22 -9.51 0.93
N LYS A 37 2.88 -10.31 1.77
CA LYS A 37 2.38 -10.73 3.08
C LYS A 37 2.94 -9.79 4.14
N SER A 38 2.08 -9.18 4.94
CA SER A 38 2.47 -8.44 6.15
C SER A 38 2.04 -9.22 7.37
N TYR A 39 2.87 -9.28 8.39
CA TYR A 39 2.52 -9.90 9.67
C TYR A 39 3.23 -9.18 10.81
N GLU A 40 2.60 -9.20 11.97
CA GLU A 40 3.19 -8.76 13.21
C GLU A 40 3.89 -9.93 13.88
N TYR A 41 5.03 -9.68 14.50
CA TYR A 41 5.74 -10.70 15.22
C TYR A 41 6.33 -10.16 16.52
N PHE A 42 6.29 -11.03 17.53
CA PHE A 42 6.97 -10.80 18.79
C PHE A 42 8.38 -11.36 18.67
N HIS A 43 9.38 -10.56 19.00
CA HIS A 43 10.75 -11.06 19.13
C HIS A 43 11.22 -10.96 20.59
N ILE A 44 12.14 -11.85 20.95
CA ILE A 44 12.98 -11.69 22.13
C ILE A 44 14.43 -11.82 21.65
N PHE A 45 15.29 -10.87 22.00
CA PHE A 45 16.70 -10.87 21.54
C PHE A 45 16.82 -10.98 20.01
N PHE A 46 15.98 -10.27 19.26
CA PHE A 46 15.91 -10.29 17.80
C PHE A 46 15.48 -11.63 17.16
N ILE A 47 15.12 -12.64 17.95
CA ILE A 47 14.60 -13.91 17.45
C ILE A 47 13.06 -13.82 17.42
N PRO A 48 12.42 -13.91 16.24
CA PRO A 48 10.96 -13.88 16.11
C PRO A 48 10.34 -15.17 16.66
N ILE A 49 9.55 -15.08 17.73
CA ILE A 49 8.97 -16.24 18.44
C ILE A 49 7.53 -16.51 18.03
N PHE A 50 6.71 -15.46 17.93
CA PHE A 50 5.28 -15.59 17.64
C PHE A 50 4.89 -14.65 16.51
N ARG A 51 4.02 -15.08 15.60
CA ARG A 51 3.54 -14.29 14.44
C ARG A 51 2.02 -14.24 14.46
N TRP A 52 1.42 -13.08 14.21
CA TRP A 52 -0.03 -12.87 14.16
C TRP A 52 -0.40 -11.71 13.22
N ASN A 53 -1.70 -11.41 13.11
CA ASN A 53 -2.25 -10.33 12.28
C ASN A 53 -1.72 -10.38 10.84
N GLU A 54 -1.72 -11.59 10.26
CA GLU A 54 -1.29 -11.79 8.90
C GLU A 54 -2.30 -11.15 7.94
N LYS A 55 -1.79 -10.36 7.00
CA LYS A 55 -2.57 -9.66 5.98
C LYS A 55 -1.89 -9.80 4.65
N TYR A 56 -2.69 -9.92 3.59
CA TYR A 56 -2.18 -10.03 2.23
C TYR A 56 -2.55 -8.80 1.43
N TYR A 57 -1.56 -8.26 0.73
CA TYR A 57 -1.68 -7.09 -0.12
C TYR A 57 -1.22 -7.39 -1.53
N VAL A 58 -1.83 -6.74 -2.51
CA VAL A 58 -1.43 -6.77 -3.91
C VAL A 58 -1.01 -5.36 -4.31
N MET A 59 0.25 -5.21 -4.70
CA MET A 59 0.80 -3.95 -5.21
C MET A 59 0.89 -3.99 -6.74
N CYS A 60 0.20 -3.06 -7.40
CA CYS A 60 0.26 -2.90 -8.85
C CYS A 60 1.64 -2.38 -9.29
N LYS A 61 2.33 -3.03 -10.23
CA LYS A 61 3.64 -2.56 -10.73
C LYS A 61 3.57 -1.29 -11.58
N ARG A 62 2.39 -0.95 -12.11
CA ARG A 62 2.22 0.18 -13.05
C ARG A 62 1.96 1.52 -12.36
N CYS A 63 1.10 1.53 -11.34
CA CYS A 63 0.77 2.76 -10.60
C CYS A 63 1.12 2.70 -9.12
N ASN A 64 1.63 1.57 -8.62
CA ASN A 64 1.90 1.34 -7.20
C ASN A 64 0.66 1.42 -6.29
N SER A 65 -0.54 1.19 -6.82
CA SER A 65 -1.72 1.05 -5.98
C SER A 65 -1.65 -0.23 -5.14
N ILE A 66 -2.13 -0.13 -3.90
CA ILE A 66 -2.10 -1.22 -2.92
C ILE A 66 -3.53 -1.63 -2.62
N TYR A 67 -3.81 -2.91 -2.84
CA TYR A 67 -5.09 -3.56 -2.52
C TYR A 67 -4.90 -4.53 -1.36
N GLU A 68 -5.75 -4.50 -0.34
CA GLU A 68 -5.84 -5.54 0.69
C GLU A 68 -6.81 -6.63 0.24
N ILE A 69 -6.43 -7.88 0.48
CA ILE A 69 -7.26 -9.05 0.20
C ILE A 69 -8.15 -9.32 1.41
N SER A 70 -9.44 -9.60 1.18
CA SER A 70 -10.37 -9.95 2.26
C SER A 70 -9.96 -11.24 2.99
N LYS A 71 -10.22 -11.29 4.31
CA LYS A 71 -9.89 -12.43 5.20
C LYS A 71 -10.41 -13.78 4.73
N GLU A 72 -11.46 -13.79 3.93
CA GLU A 72 -12.09 -15.01 3.41
C GLU A 72 -11.21 -15.73 2.37
N LYS A 73 -10.35 -15.00 1.64
CA LYS A 73 -9.44 -15.57 0.63
C LYS A 73 -7.99 -15.73 1.09
N GLU A 74 -7.63 -15.25 2.28
CA GLU A 74 -6.29 -15.44 2.86
C GLU A 74 -5.94 -16.93 2.99
N LYS A 75 -6.92 -17.76 3.39
CA LYS A 75 -6.78 -19.22 3.51
C LYS A 75 -6.53 -19.92 2.17
N ALA A 76 -7.14 -19.43 1.08
CA ALA A 76 -6.96 -20.00 -0.25
C ALA A 76 -5.59 -19.67 -0.86
N ILE A 77 -4.97 -18.55 -0.44
CA ILE A 77 -3.58 -18.21 -0.80
C ILE A 77 -2.59 -19.12 -0.07
N GLU A 78 -2.82 -19.40 1.22
CA GLU A 78 -1.97 -20.31 2.00
C GLU A 78 -2.05 -21.76 1.51
N ASN A 79 -3.21 -22.19 1.02
CA ASN A 79 -3.41 -23.52 0.44
C ASN A 79 -2.86 -23.66 -1.00
N GLY A 80 -2.37 -22.57 -1.61
CA GLY A 80 -1.75 -22.60 -2.94
C GLY A 80 -2.73 -22.65 -4.12
N GLU A 81 -4.02 -22.41 -3.91
CA GLU A 81 -5.07 -22.69 -4.90
C GLU A 81 -5.41 -21.53 -5.84
N ILE A 82 -4.86 -20.32 -5.65
CA ILE A 82 -5.31 -19.16 -6.43
C ILE A 82 -4.40 -18.86 -7.64
N ASN A 83 -4.92 -19.20 -8.83
CA ASN A 83 -4.45 -18.72 -10.15
C ASN A 83 -5.26 -17.54 -10.70
N GLU A 84 -6.44 -17.24 -10.14
CA GLU A 84 -7.28 -16.12 -10.58
C GLU A 84 -7.88 -15.38 -9.38
N VAL A 85 -7.37 -14.19 -9.10
CA VAL A 85 -7.96 -13.32 -8.06
C VAL A 85 -9.08 -12.52 -8.70
N ASN A 86 -10.33 -12.85 -8.34
CA ASN A 86 -11.51 -12.14 -8.79
C ASN A 86 -11.58 -10.74 -8.15
N LEU A 87 -12.18 -9.79 -8.88
CA LEU A 87 -11.96 -8.36 -8.69
C LEU A 87 -12.76 -7.73 -7.53
N ASP A 88 -13.75 -8.46 -7.04
CA ASP A 88 -14.66 -8.04 -5.98
C ASP A 88 -14.12 -8.30 -4.56
N ASP A 89 -13.01 -9.03 -4.44
CA ASP A 89 -12.44 -9.41 -3.13
C ASP A 89 -11.32 -8.48 -2.63
N MET A 90 -11.09 -7.37 -3.35
CA MET A 90 -9.99 -6.44 -3.08
C MET A 90 -10.49 -5.07 -2.66
N THR A 91 -10.05 -4.65 -1.47
CA THR A 91 -10.25 -3.29 -0.95
C THR A 91 -9.04 -2.43 -1.29
N LEU A 92 -9.26 -1.30 -1.95
CA LEU A 92 -8.19 -0.34 -2.24
C LEU A 92 -7.79 0.36 -0.95
N ILE A 93 -6.56 0.13 -0.49
CA ILE A 93 -6.02 0.76 0.74
C ILE A 93 -5.26 2.03 0.39
N GLN A 94 -4.53 2.01 -0.73
CA GLN A 94 -3.77 3.17 -1.17
C GLN A 94 -3.88 3.33 -2.67
N GLU A 95 -4.40 4.49 -3.09
CA GLU A 95 -4.30 4.92 -4.48
C GLU A 95 -2.85 5.21 -4.81
N GLY A 96 -2.31 4.40 -5.71
CA GLY A 96 -0.99 4.64 -6.27
C GLY A 96 -0.99 5.86 -7.18
N GLN A 97 0.12 6.59 -7.19
CA GLN A 97 0.27 7.72 -8.11
C GLN A 97 0.61 7.17 -9.49
N VAL A 98 -0.34 7.27 -10.42
CA VAL A 98 -0.03 7.11 -11.84
C VAL A 98 1.03 8.17 -12.18
N TYR A 99 2.25 7.75 -12.56
CA TYR A 99 3.22 8.64 -13.18
C TYR A 99 2.56 9.25 -14.43
N GLY A 100 2.00 10.46 -14.28
CA GLY A 100 1.12 11.07 -15.28
C GLY A 100 -0.18 11.70 -14.77
N LYS A 101 -0.58 11.51 -13.50
CA LYS A 101 -1.51 12.47 -12.85
C LYS A 101 -0.73 13.77 -12.69
N ARG A 102 -0.82 14.64 -13.71
CA ARG A 102 -0.38 16.04 -13.62
C ARG A 102 -0.85 16.55 -12.27
N ALA A 103 0.09 16.95 -11.40
CA ALA A 103 -0.26 17.73 -10.22
C ALA A 103 -1.25 18.80 -10.70
N VAL A 104 -2.47 18.78 -10.20
CA VAL A 104 -3.48 19.76 -10.58
C VAL A 104 -2.85 21.10 -10.23
N LYS A 105 -2.44 21.86 -11.26
CA LYS A 105 -1.80 23.16 -11.08
C LYS A 105 -2.88 24.08 -10.49
N LYS A 106 -2.90 24.20 -9.17
CA LYS A 106 -3.88 25.04 -8.48
C LYS A 106 -3.43 26.48 -8.66
N VAL A 107 -4.30 27.35 -9.17
CA VAL A 107 -4.01 28.79 -9.27
C VAL A 107 -4.56 29.46 -8.02
N CYS A 108 -3.71 30.20 -7.30
CA CYS A 108 -4.16 30.91 -6.11
C CYS A 108 -5.16 32.01 -6.50
N PRO A 109 -6.38 32.04 -5.92
CA PRO A 109 -7.38 33.06 -6.25
C PRO A 109 -6.99 34.47 -5.77
N ASN A 110 -6.06 34.57 -4.81
CA ASN A 110 -5.64 35.85 -4.25
C ASN A 110 -4.45 36.47 -5.01
N CYS A 111 -3.41 35.69 -5.31
CA CYS A 111 -2.19 36.22 -5.97
C CYS A 111 -2.02 35.84 -7.43
N GLY A 112 -2.89 34.98 -7.98
CA GLY A 112 -2.84 34.53 -9.37
C GLY A 112 -1.66 33.61 -9.72
N LYS A 113 -0.77 33.30 -8.76
CA LYS A 113 0.36 32.40 -9.00
C LYS A 113 -0.10 30.95 -9.05
N THR A 114 0.51 30.20 -9.96
CA THR A 114 0.36 28.76 -10.03
C THR A 114 1.14 28.09 -8.89
N VAL A 115 0.46 27.24 -8.15
CA VAL A 115 1.03 26.42 -7.09
C VAL A 115 1.12 24.99 -7.62
N GLU A 116 2.33 24.47 -7.65
CA GLU A 116 2.62 23.09 -8.07
C GLU A 116 2.61 22.19 -6.83
N GLY A 117 1.91 21.06 -6.88
CA GLY A 117 1.79 20.13 -5.76
C GLY A 117 0.49 20.26 -4.97
N ASP A 118 0.40 19.53 -3.85
CA ASP A 118 -0.82 19.42 -3.04
C ASP A 118 -0.74 20.25 -1.75
N TYR A 119 -0.59 21.57 -1.92
CA TYR A 119 -0.58 22.52 -0.81
C TYR A 119 -2.00 23.00 -0.49
N ASN A 120 -2.29 23.17 0.81
CA ASN A 120 -3.55 23.76 1.33
C ASN A 120 -3.50 25.29 1.40
N TYR A 121 -2.31 25.88 1.33
CA TYR A 121 -2.08 27.33 1.42
C TYR A 121 -1.04 27.76 0.38
N CYS A 122 -1.20 28.97 -0.15
CA CYS A 122 -0.28 29.53 -1.13
C CYS A 122 1.07 29.89 -0.49
N PRO A 123 2.20 29.35 -0.96
CA PRO A 123 3.52 29.69 -0.42
C PRO A 123 3.93 31.14 -0.71
N TYR A 124 3.26 31.81 -1.67
CA TYR A 124 3.59 33.18 -2.07
C TYR A 124 2.80 34.26 -1.33
N CYS A 125 1.58 33.95 -0.86
CA CYS A 125 0.71 34.95 -0.23
C CYS A 125 -0.05 34.46 1.02
N GLY A 126 0.14 33.19 1.43
CA GLY A 126 -0.48 32.62 2.62
C GLY A 126 -1.99 32.33 2.52
N SER A 127 -2.63 32.65 1.39
CA SER A 127 -4.07 32.41 1.21
C SER A 127 -4.37 30.93 1.00
N LYS A 128 -5.52 30.47 1.52
CA LYS A 128 -5.98 29.08 1.35
C LYS A 128 -6.30 28.78 -0.12
N ILE A 129 -5.93 27.59 -0.61
CA ILE A 129 -6.12 27.11 -1.99
C ILE A 129 -6.96 25.83 -2.00
#